data_AF-A0A4V2ABH5-F1
#
_entry.id   AF-A0A4V2ABH5-F1
#
_cell.length_a   1.000
_cell.length_b   1.000
_cell.length_c   1.000
_cell.angle_alpha   90.00
_cell.angle_beta   90.00
_cell.angle_gamma   90.00
#
_symmetry.space_group_name_H-M   'P 1'
#
loop_
_entity.id
_entity.type
_entity.pdbx_description
1 polymer ?
#
loop_
_entity_poly.entity_id
_entity_poly.type
_entity_poly.pdbx_seq_one_letter_code
_entity_poly.pdbx_strand_id
1 'polypeptide(L)'
;MATSILLLAGCQHISTRTLNFTEQSSSSPLNWISQHTSSAQQKKALLRVNRAQQRIKQLDFSSNAQLFKVTKQNQVANYCAMTTGITLDQIDALKALNFKSPRQAKILARYEQDSPRIKLDINAINCDFD
;
A
#
# COMPACT_ATOMS: atom_id res chain seq x y z
N MET A 1 -21.83 47.52 -27.25
CA MET A 1 -20.49 46.96 -26.97
C MET A 1 -20.68 45.79 -26.03
N ALA A 2 -20.30 44.60 -26.48
CA ALA A 2 -20.50 43.34 -25.79
C ALA A 2 -19.29 43.03 -24.90
N THR A 3 -19.53 42.52 -23.69
CA THR A 3 -18.49 41.88 -22.88
C THR A 3 -19.07 40.65 -22.21
N SER A 4 -18.85 39.51 -22.86
CA SER A 4 -19.15 38.17 -22.35
C SER A 4 -18.10 37.79 -21.31
N ILE A 5 -18.52 37.55 -20.06
CA ILE A 5 -17.66 36.96 -19.03
C ILE A 5 -17.88 35.44 -19.05
N LEU A 6 -16.92 34.71 -19.63
CA LEU A 6 -16.82 33.25 -19.57
C LEU A 6 -16.22 32.86 -18.21
N LEU A 7 -17.05 32.44 -17.26
CA LEU A 7 -16.60 31.75 -16.06
C LEU A 7 -16.54 30.24 -16.37
N LEU A 8 -15.35 29.76 -16.73
CA LEU A 8 -15.03 28.33 -16.71
C LEU A 8 -14.83 27.90 -15.26
N ALA A 9 -15.91 27.44 -14.61
CA ALA A 9 -15.80 26.63 -13.41
C ALA A 9 -15.69 25.16 -13.82
N GLY A 10 -14.45 24.68 -13.96
CA GLY A 10 -14.17 23.26 -14.11
C GLY A 10 -14.38 22.55 -12.78
N CYS A 11 -15.54 21.89 -12.62
CA CYS A 11 -15.69 20.87 -11.59
C CYS A 11 -14.86 19.66 -12.01
N GLN A 12 -13.63 19.62 -11.52
CA GLN A 12 -12.74 18.47 -11.59
C GLN A 12 -13.49 17.26 -11.01
N HIS A 13 -13.60 16.23 -11.83
CA HIS A 13 -14.12 14.91 -11.53
C HIS A 13 -13.50 14.38 -10.23
N ILE A 14 -14.19 14.54 -9.10
CA ILE A 14 -13.86 13.78 -7.89
C ILE A 14 -14.35 12.36 -8.19
N SER A 15 -13.47 11.52 -8.72
CA SER A 15 -13.68 10.08 -8.65
C SER A 15 -13.55 9.68 -7.19
N THR A 16 -14.67 9.75 -6.46
CA THR A 16 -14.84 8.91 -5.29
C THR A 16 -14.88 7.48 -5.82
N ARG A 17 -13.70 6.86 -5.97
CA ARG A 17 -13.60 5.40 -5.98
C ARG A 17 -14.03 5.00 -4.56
N THR A 18 -15.34 4.90 -4.36
CA THR A 18 -15.91 4.19 -3.23
C THR A 18 -15.50 2.75 -3.48
N LEU A 19 -14.38 2.35 -2.87
CA LEU A 19 -14.01 0.97 -2.75
C LEU A 19 -15.10 0.32 -1.90
N ASN A 20 -16.17 -0.13 -2.57
CA ASN A 20 -17.17 -1.02 -2.00
C ASN A 20 -16.47 -2.36 -1.78
N PHE A 21 -15.72 -2.44 -0.68
CA PHE A 21 -15.40 -3.73 -0.10
C PHE A 21 -16.70 -4.23 0.53
N THR A 22 -17.40 -5.10 -0.19
CA THR A 22 -18.34 -6.03 0.42
C THR A 22 -17.66 -6.62 1.65
N GLU A 23 -18.36 -6.60 2.78
CA GLU A 23 -17.92 -7.13 4.08
C GLU A 23 -17.70 -8.65 4.02
N GLN A 24 -16.72 -9.10 3.24
CA GLN A 24 -16.30 -10.49 3.28
C GLN A 24 -15.42 -10.65 4.50
N SER A 25 -15.96 -11.39 5.47
CA SER A 25 -15.44 -11.73 6.81
C SER A 25 -14.12 -12.51 6.80
N SER A 26 -13.13 -12.08 6.02
CA SER A 26 -11.74 -12.48 6.16
C SER A 26 -11.14 -11.70 7.35
N SER A 27 -11.42 -12.17 8.56
CA SER A 27 -10.98 -11.49 9.80
C SER A 27 -9.45 -11.34 9.85
N SER A 28 -8.71 -12.32 9.30
CA SER A 28 -7.24 -12.34 9.25
C SER A 28 -6.69 -11.99 7.84
N PRO A 29 -5.65 -11.14 7.75
CA PRO A 29 -4.91 -10.88 6.51
C PRO A 29 -4.44 -12.16 5.78
N LEU A 30 -4.09 -13.22 6.52
CA LEU A 30 -3.60 -14.47 5.91
C LEU A 30 -4.69 -15.24 5.16
N ASN A 31 -5.91 -15.22 5.66
CA ASN A 31 -7.06 -15.82 4.98
C ASN A 31 -7.39 -15.03 3.71
N TRP A 32 -7.40 -13.71 3.80
CA TRP A 32 -7.62 -12.84 2.65
C TRP A 32 -6.59 -13.08 1.55
N ILE A 33 -5.29 -13.16 1.90
CA ILE A 33 -4.22 -13.47 0.95
C ILE A 33 -4.50 -14.78 0.22
N SER A 34 -4.88 -15.83 0.94
CA SER A 34 -5.13 -17.14 0.32
C SER A 34 -6.33 -17.13 -0.63
N GLN A 35 -7.32 -16.26 -0.40
CA GLN A 35 -8.51 -16.10 -1.26
C GLN A 35 -8.26 -15.22 -2.50
N HIS A 36 -7.24 -14.35 -2.46
CA HIS A 36 -7.00 -13.33 -3.48
C HIS A 36 -5.74 -13.60 -4.32
N THR A 37 -5.28 -14.85 -4.36
CA THR A 37 -4.13 -15.28 -5.17
C THR A 37 -4.46 -16.53 -5.95
N SER A 38 -4.05 -16.59 -7.22
CA SER A 38 -4.25 -17.74 -8.10
C SER A 38 -3.04 -18.67 -8.19
N SER A 39 -1.88 -18.24 -7.67
CA SER A 39 -0.64 -19.02 -7.71
C SER A 39 0.13 -18.97 -6.39
N ALA A 40 0.99 -19.97 -6.17
CA ALA A 40 1.92 -19.98 -5.04
C ALA A 40 2.84 -18.75 -5.04
N GLN A 41 3.26 -18.28 -6.22
CA GLN A 41 4.11 -17.11 -6.37
C GLN A 41 3.39 -15.83 -5.89
N GLN A 42 2.14 -15.62 -6.31
CA GLN A 42 1.31 -14.51 -5.84
C GLN A 42 1.07 -14.56 -4.33
N LYS A 43 0.83 -15.76 -3.78
CA LYS A 43 0.69 -15.97 -2.34
C LYS A 43 1.95 -15.54 -1.59
N LYS A 44 3.13 -16.01 -2.03
CA LYS A 44 4.41 -15.63 -1.43
C LYS A 44 4.67 -14.13 -1.54
N ALA A 45 4.31 -13.52 -2.66
CA ALA A 45 4.44 -12.09 -2.88
C ALA A 45 3.58 -11.27 -1.89
N LEU A 46 2.29 -11.57 -1.76
CA LEU A 46 1.43 -10.91 -0.78
C LEU A 46 1.84 -11.19 0.67
N LEU A 47 2.40 -12.38 0.98
CA LEU A 47 2.99 -12.65 2.29
C LEU A 47 4.22 -11.78 2.56
N ARG A 48 5.05 -11.50 1.55
CA ARG A 48 6.18 -10.55 1.66
C ARG A 48 5.69 -9.12 1.90
N VAL A 49 4.65 -8.67 1.18
CA VAL A 49 3.99 -7.37 1.41
C VAL A 49 3.44 -7.30 2.82
N ASN A 50 2.69 -8.32 3.27
CA ASN A 50 2.14 -8.39 4.61
C ASN A 50 3.22 -8.24 5.69
N ARG A 51 4.32 -9.00 5.58
CA ARG A 51 5.46 -8.92 6.50
C ARG A 51 6.11 -7.53 6.52
N ALA A 52 6.29 -6.90 5.35
CA ALA A 52 6.83 -5.55 5.26
C ALA A 52 5.91 -4.51 5.92
N GLN A 53 4.60 -4.64 5.73
CA GLN A 53 3.60 -3.78 6.36
C GLN A 53 3.54 -3.98 7.89
N GLN A 54 3.69 -5.21 8.40
CA GLN A 54 3.77 -5.44 9.85
C GLN A 54 4.95 -4.69 10.50
N ARG A 55 6.08 -4.51 9.78
CA ARG A 55 7.23 -3.76 10.30
C ARG A 55 6.93 -2.28 10.55
N ILE A 56 5.96 -1.70 9.83
CA ILE A 56 5.52 -0.32 10.08
C ILE A 56 4.94 -0.18 11.50
N LYS A 57 4.26 -1.22 12.01
CA LYS A 57 3.64 -1.19 13.35
C LYS A 57 4.65 -1.15 14.49
N GLN A 58 5.90 -1.54 14.23
CA GLN A 58 7.00 -1.66 15.20
C GLN A 58 8.01 -0.52 15.04
N LEU A 59 7.70 0.48 14.21
CA LEU A 59 8.62 1.53 13.84
C LEU A 59 8.78 2.53 14.99
N ASP A 60 10.02 2.82 15.36
CA ASP A 60 10.36 3.99 16.15
C ASP A 60 10.54 5.18 15.19
N PHE A 61 9.56 6.08 15.21
CA PHE A 61 9.52 7.25 14.34
C PHE A 61 10.59 8.29 14.67
N SER A 62 11.31 8.15 15.79
CA SER A 62 12.47 8.99 16.10
C SER A 62 13.73 8.55 15.33
N SER A 63 13.77 7.32 14.82
CA SER A 63 14.91 6.76 14.10
C SER A 63 14.77 6.91 12.59
N ASN A 64 15.38 7.95 12.03
CA ASN A 64 15.43 8.17 10.57
C ASN A 64 16.01 6.96 9.81
N ALA A 65 17.00 6.28 10.39
CA ALA A 65 17.59 5.09 9.79
C ALA A 65 16.60 3.91 9.74
N GLN A 66 15.82 3.70 10.82
CA GLN A 66 14.79 2.66 10.83
C GLN A 66 13.66 3.01 9.87
N LEU A 67 13.23 4.27 9.84
CA LEU A 67 12.22 4.78 8.92
C LEU A 67 12.62 4.50 7.47
N PHE A 68 13.81 4.97 7.06
CA PHE A 68 14.34 4.71 5.72
C PHE A 68 14.38 3.21 5.38
N LYS A 69 14.88 2.37 6.30
CA LYS A 69 14.99 0.93 6.10
C LYS A 69 13.62 0.27 5.90
N VAL A 70 12.64 0.59 6.73
CA VAL A 70 11.27 0.04 6.62
C VAL A 70 10.56 0.57 5.39
N THR A 71 10.74 1.84 5.04
CA THR A 71 10.21 2.43 3.81
C THR A 71 10.76 1.73 2.58
N LYS A 72 12.09 1.56 2.50
CA LYS A 72 12.73 0.81 1.39
C LYS A 72 12.19 -0.60 1.29
N GLN A 73 12.03 -1.30 2.41
CA GLN A 73 11.50 -2.67 2.44
C GLN A 73 10.06 -2.77 1.93
N ASN A 74 9.19 -1.83 2.32
CA ASN A 74 7.82 -1.79 1.84
C ASN A 74 7.75 -1.49 0.35
N GLN A 75 8.53 -0.52 -0.14
CA GLN A 75 8.58 -0.21 -1.57
C GLN A 75 9.10 -1.39 -2.40
N VAL A 76 10.15 -2.07 -1.95
CA VAL A 76 10.67 -3.29 -2.61
C VAL A 76 9.62 -4.40 -2.59
N ALA A 77 8.94 -4.63 -1.47
CA ALA A 77 7.91 -5.66 -1.38
C ALA A 77 6.74 -5.39 -2.34
N ASN A 78 6.29 -4.13 -2.42
CA ASN A 78 5.24 -3.71 -3.35
C ASN A 78 5.68 -3.89 -4.81
N TYR A 79 6.89 -3.42 -5.15
CA TYR A 79 7.46 -3.62 -6.49
C TYR A 79 7.48 -5.10 -6.86
N CYS A 80 8.05 -5.96 -6.01
CA CYS A 80 8.12 -7.39 -6.29
C CYS A 80 6.74 -8.04 -6.44
N ALA A 81 5.76 -7.64 -5.61
CA ALA A 81 4.41 -8.16 -5.77
C ALA A 81 3.81 -7.79 -7.13
N MET A 82 4.00 -6.55 -7.58
CA MET A 82 3.52 -6.11 -8.89
C MET A 82 4.15 -6.89 -10.05
N THR A 83 5.40 -7.34 -9.94
CA THR A 83 6.02 -8.21 -10.98
C THR A 83 5.36 -9.59 -11.11
N THR A 84 4.55 -10.01 -10.12
CA THR A 84 3.82 -11.28 -10.12
C THR A 84 2.35 -11.15 -10.53
N GLY A 85 1.94 -9.97 -11.01
CA GLY A 85 0.56 -9.67 -11.39
C GLY A 85 -0.35 -9.28 -10.23
N ILE A 86 0.19 -9.00 -9.04
CA ILE A 86 -0.58 -8.39 -7.94
C ILE A 86 -0.81 -6.91 -8.25
N THR A 87 -2.05 -6.44 -8.11
CA THR A 87 -2.40 -5.05 -8.36
C THR A 87 -2.13 -4.14 -7.17
N LEU A 88 -2.05 -2.83 -7.41
CA LEU A 88 -2.02 -1.83 -6.34
C LEU A 88 -3.27 -1.91 -5.45
N ASP A 89 -4.45 -2.14 -6.05
CA ASP A 89 -5.71 -2.30 -5.31
C ASP A 89 -5.65 -3.47 -4.31
N GLN A 90 -4.99 -4.58 -4.67
CA GLN A 90 -4.77 -5.70 -3.76
C GLN A 90 -3.79 -5.35 -2.62
N ILE A 91 -2.71 -4.61 -2.93
CA ILE A 91 -1.75 -4.14 -1.92
C ILE A 91 -2.44 -3.19 -0.92
N ASP A 92 -3.30 -2.30 -1.40
CA ASP A 92 -4.05 -1.36 -0.59
C ASP A 92 -5.13 -2.06 0.24
N ALA A 93 -5.83 -3.06 -0.32
CA ALA A 93 -6.75 -3.90 0.44
C ALA A 93 -6.03 -4.63 1.60
N LEU A 94 -4.86 -5.21 1.33
CA LEU A 94 -4.04 -5.85 2.36
C LEU A 94 -3.56 -4.84 3.41
N LYS A 95 -3.20 -3.62 3.00
CA LYS A 95 -2.86 -2.53 3.92
C LYS A 95 -4.04 -2.20 4.83
N ALA A 96 -5.24 -2.00 4.28
CA ALA A 96 -6.44 -1.73 5.07
C ALA A 96 -6.73 -2.85 6.09
N LEU A 97 -6.55 -4.12 5.69
CA LEU A 97 -6.70 -5.27 6.59
C LEU A 97 -5.66 -5.30 7.72
N ASN A 98 -4.46 -4.78 7.46
CA ASN A 98 -3.37 -4.74 8.41
C ASN A 98 -3.49 -3.60 9.44
N PHE A 99 -4.20 -2.51 9.13
CA PHE A 99 -4.29 -1.33 10.00
C PHE A 99 -5.74 -0.99 10.40
N LYS A 100 -6.51 -2.00 10.84
CA LYS A 100 -7.95 -1.87 11.15
C LYS A 100 -8.27 -1.03 12.39
N SER A 101 -7.41 -1.02 13.41
CA SER A 101 -7.73 -0.30 14.65
C SER A 101 -7.39 1.19 14.56
N PRO A 102 -8.09 2.08 15.30
CA PRO A 102 -7.78 3.52 15.29
C PRO A 102 -6.32 3.84 15.62
N ARG A 103 -5.71 3.06 16.53
CA ARG A 103 -4.27 3.18 16.86
C ARG A 103 -3.39 2.82 15.67
N GLN A 104 -3.69 1.73 14.98
CA GLN A 104 -2.93 1.30 13.81
C GLN A 104 -3.09 2.26 12.64
N ALA A 105 -4.29 2.80 12.42
CA ALA A 105 -4.54 3.83 11.42
C ALA A 105 -3.70 5.09 11.67
N LYS A 106 -3.57 5.53 12.93
CA LYS A 106 -2.67 6.65 13.30
C LYS A 106 -1.19 6.35 12.99
N ILE A 107 -0.74 5.13 13.29
CA ILE A 107 0.63 4.69 12.94
C ILE A 107 0.85 4.73 11.43
N LEU A 108 -0.11 4.21 10.65
CA LEU A 108 -0.03 4.22 9.20
C LEU A 108 0.00 5.65 8.64
N ALA A 109 -0.88 6.53 9.12
CA ALA A 109 -0.91 7.92 8.70
C ALA A 109 0.41 8.66 8.97
N ARG A 110 1.00 8.44 10.16
CA ARG A 110 2.31 9.01 10.50
C ARG A 110 3.41 8.48 9.58
N TYR A 111 3.39 7.18 9.30
CA TYR A 111 4.33 6.56 8.35
C TYR A 111 4.19 7.12 6.94
N GLU A 112 2.97 7.31 6.43
CA GLU A 112 2.73 7.88 5.10
C GLU A 112 3.17 9.36 5.02
N GLN A 113 3.05 10.10 6.13
CA GLN A 113 3.53 11.48 6.23
C GLN A 113 5.06 11.58 6.26
N ASP A 114 5.73 10.75 7.07
CA ASP A 114 7.16 10.88 7.35
C ASP A 114 8.05 10.10 6.35
N SER A 115 7.50 9.10 5.67
CA SER A 115 8.29 8.20 4.83
C SER A 115 9.01 8.95 3.69
N PRO A 116 10.33 8.73 3.51
CA PRO A 116 11.06 9.33 2.42
C PRO A 116 10.62 8.75 1.06
N ARG A 117 10.64 9.60 0.03
CA ARG A 117 10.51 9.15 -1.36
C ARG A 117 11.85 8.58 -1.83
N ILE A 118 12.01 7.27 -1.74
CA ILE A 118 13.23 6.56 -2.17
C ILE A 118 13.11 6.19 -3.65
N LYS A 119 14.10 6.56 -4.46
CA LYS A 119 14.27 6.00 -5.81
C LYS A 119 14.91 4.63 -5.66
N LEU A 120 14.18 3.58 -6.04
CA LEU A 120 14.71 2.23 -6.02
C LEU A 120 15.67 2.02 -7.20
N ASP A 121 16.83 1.40 -6.94
CA ASP A 121 17.64 0.79 -7.99
C ASP A 121 17.04 -0.57 -8.32
N ILE A 122 16.22 -0.61 -9.36
CA ILE A 122 15.47 -1.81 -9.76
C ILE A 122 16.38 -2.97 -10.17
N ASN A 123 17.59 -2.67 -10.68
CA ASN A 123 18.54 -3.70 -11.11
C ASN A 123 19.18 -4.41 -9.91
N ALA A 124 19.17 -3.78 -8.73
CA ALA A 124 19.67 -4.34 -7.49
C ALA A 124 18.59 -5.07 -6.66
N ILE A 125 17.34 -5.12 -7.13
CA ILE A 125 16.25 -5.77 -6.40
C ILE A 125 16.18 -7.25 -6.78
N ASN A 126 16.31 -8.12 -5.76
CA ASN A 126 15.92 -9.51 -5.88
C ASN A 126 14.47 -9.73 -5.40
N CYS A 127 13.62 -10.18 -6.33
CA CYS A 127 12.23 -10.54 -6.09
C CYS A 127 11.99 -12.04 -5.90
N ASP A 128 13.04 -12.83 -5.68
CA ASP A 128 12.90 -14.21 -5.24
C ASP A 128 12.13 -14.25 -3.93
N PHE A 129 11.13 -15.13 -3.89
CA PHE A 129 10.32 -15.37 -2.70
C PHE A 129 10.64 -16.77 -2.21
N ASP A 130 11.59 -16.84 -1.27
CA ASP A 130 11.86 -18.06 -0.49
C ASP A 130 10.61 -18.51 0.27
#